data_AF-A0A7V4A7L3-F1
#
_entry.id   AF-A0A7V4A7L3-F1
#
_cell.length_a   1.000
_cell.length_b   1.000
_cell.length_c   1.000
_cell.angle_alpha   90.00
_cell.angle_beta   90.00
_cell.angle_gamma   90.00
#
_symmetry.space_group_name_H-M   'P 1'
#
loop_
_entity.id
_entity.type
_entity.pdbx_description
1 polymer ?
#
loop_
_entity_poly.entity_id
_entity_poly.type
_entity_poly.pdbx_seq_one_letter_code
_entity_poly.pdbx_strand_id
1 'polypeptide(L)'
;MGEVVLTREEREIKEWAGKSFREPWFTLVERCAKLKNGEKLSEEEKLFHPFFIDILIDTELIYKTMKTLKISRFVSGNLFTIILSKKEDRVIWACVEREEDGVFVSAKVLDPTQKWADKIAELLFIDNLKGAYEFLSDWVKRNEIAESIGAIKVANIMFFKTIKDAWEKSSEGKNLPLFLILLLDAVKTNIEKRWIRFYPDVPLAKIISLSYPLLKHTVKLVKPASYLLSVKYIDSLLKAYYSYLLPAKIEV
;
A
#
# COMPACT_ATOMS: atom_id res chain seq x y z
N MET A 1 15.91 -24.76 -2.18
CA MET A 1 15.36 -23.40 -2.40
C MET A 1 16.15 -22.45 -1.52
N GLY A 2 16.82 -21.45 -2.09
CA GLY A 2 17.62 -20.50 -1.30
C GLY A 2 16.73 -19.43 -0.67
N GLU A 3 16.83 -19.22 0.63
CA GLU A 3 16.11 -18.14 1.31
C GLU A 3 16.84 -16.81 1.09
N VAL A 4 16.11 -15.72 0.84
CA VAL A 4 16.71 -14.38 0.79
C VAL A 4 17.28 -14.04 2.16
N VAL A 5 18.60 -13.94 2.27
CA VAL A 5 19.29 -13.70 3.55
C VAL A 5 19.03 -12.28 4.04
N LEU A 6 18.14 -12.14 5.02
CA LEU A 6 17.79 -10.86 5.64
C LEU A 6 18.51 -10.68 6.97
N THR A 7 18.83 -9.42 7.32
CA THR A 7 19.27 -9.07 8.67
C THR A 7 18.16 -9.35 9.69
N ARG A 8 18.50 -9.39 10.99
CA ARG A 8 17.48 -9.56 12.05
C ARG A 8 16.44 -8.43 12.01
N GLU A 9 16.89 -7.18 11.88
CA GLU A 9 16.02 -6.01 11.76
C GLU A 9 15.06 -6.13 10.56
N GLU A 10 15.57 -6.51 9.39
CA GLU A 10 14.73 -6.69 8.20
C GLU A 10 13.72 -7.83 8.35
N ARG A 11 14.07 -8.93 9.03
CA ARG A 11 13.12 -10.01 9.32
C ARG A 11 11.99 -9.54 10.22
N GLU A 12 12.31 -8.83 11.29
CA GLU A 12 11.32 -8.27 12.23
C GLU A 12 10.37 -7.29 11.51
N ILE A 13 10.91 -6.38 10.68
CA ILE A 13 10.10 -5.43 9.91
C ILE A 13 9.23 -6.17 8.89
N LYS A 14 9.79 -7.13 8.16
CA LYS A 14 9.05 -7.90 7.14
C LYS A 14 7.94 -8.73 7.75
N GLU A 15 8.17 -9.35 8.91
CA GLU A 15 7.14 -10.11 9.63
C GLU A 15 6.00 -9.19 10.08
N TRP A 16 6.34 -8.07 10.71
CA TRP A 16 5.35 -7.09 11.14
C TRP A 16 4.56 -6.53 9.95
N ALA A 17 5.23 -6.15 8.86
CA ALA A 17 4.56 -5.69 7.65
C ALA A 17 3.66 -6.76 7.02
N GLY A 18 4.05 -8.04 7.12
CA GLY A 18 3.22 -9.17 6.69
C GLY A 18 1.87 -9.20 7.41
N LYS A 19 1.88 -9.10 8.73
CA LYS A 19 0.67 -9.14 9.57
C LYS A 19 -0.11 -7.84 9.51
N SER A 20 0.58 -6.71 9.62
CA SER A 20 -0.03 -5.40 9.74
C SER A 20 -0.44 -4.78 8.41
N PHE A 21 0.13 -5.23 7.29
CA PHE A 21 -0.23 -4.70 5.98
C PHE A 21 -0.79 -5.73 5.02
N ARG A 22 0.03 -6.75 4.71
CA ARG A 22 -0.25 -7.67 3.62
C ARG A 22 -1.49 -8.52 3.88
N GLU A 23 -1.61 -9.10 5.07
CA GLU A 23 -2.76 -9.93 5.44
C GLU A 23 -4.08 -9.13 5.36
N PRO A 24 -4.22 -7.97 6.03
CA PRO A 24 -5.41 -7.12 5.88
C PRO A 24 -5.68 -6.73 4.43
N TRP A 25 -4.65 -6.39 3.65
CA TRP A 25 -4.81 -6.06 2.24
C TRP A 25 -5.39 -7.22 1.43
N PHE A 26 -4.88 -8.43 1.62
CA PHE A 26 -5.35 -9.61 0.89
C PHE A 26 -6.79 -9.97 1.30
N THR A 27 -7.11 -9.88 2.59
CA THR A 27 -8.50 -10.02 3.06
C THR A 27 -9.43 -9.02 2.40
N LEU A 28 -9.02 -7.74 2.28
CA LEU A 28 -9.81 -6.72 1.59
C LEU A 28 -10.00 -7.05 0.11
N VAL A 29 -8.93 -7.45 -0.58
CA VAL A 29 -8.95 -7.84 -2.00
C VAL A 29 -9.89 -9.03 -2.24
N GLU A 30 -9.84 -10.05 -1.40
CA GLU A 30 -10.73 -11.22 -1.47
C GLU A 30 -12.20 -10.83 -1.27
N ARG A 31 -12.50 -9.99 -0.28
CA ARG A 31 -13.87 -9.49 -0.03
C ARG A 31 -14.37 -8.61 -1.18
N CYS A 32 -13.50 -7.79 -1.76
CA CYS A 32 -13.80 -7.02 -2.97
C CYS A 32 -14.11 -7.93 -4.17
N ALA A 33 -13.42 -9.06 -4.31
CA ALA A 33 -13.69 -10.04 -5.35
C ALA A 33 -15.10 -10.65 -5.21
N LYS A 34 -15.48 -11.06 -4.00
CA LYS A 34 -16.85 -11.54 -3.69
C LYS A 34 -17.91 -10.50 -4.08
N LEU A 35 -17.74 -9.26 -3.62
CA LEU A 35 -18.67 -8.16 -3.93
C LEU A 35 -18.76 -7.87 -5.43
N LYS A 36 -17.65 -7.98 -6.16
CA LYS A 36 -17.65 -7.83 -7.63
C LYS A 36 -18.45 -8.93 -8.32
N ASN A 37 -18.34 -10.17 -7.83
CA ASN A 37 -19.09 -11.32 -8.35
C ASN A 37 -20.57 -11.33 -7.94
N GLY A 38 -21.05 -10.29 -7.24
CA GLY A 38 -22.43 -10.18 -6.78
C GLY A 38 -22.74 -11.02 -5.53
N GLU A 39 -21.71 -11.56 -4.88
CA GLU A 39 -21.85 -12.28 -3.62
C GLU A 39 -22.11 -11.30 -2.46
N LYS A 40 -22.82 -11.78 -1.44
CA LYS A 40 -23.06 -11.03 -0.20
C LYS A 40 -21.99 -11.38 0.82
N LEU A 41 -21.44 -10.37 1.49
CA LEU A 41 -20.59 -10.56 2.66
C LEU A 41 -21.45 -10.87 3.88
N SER A 42 -20.95 -11.74 4.77
CA SER A 42 -21.52 -11.90 6.11
C SER A 42 -21.36 -10.62 6.94
N GLU A 43 -22.10 -10.47 8.05
CA GLU A 43 -21.96 -9.30 8.93
C GLU A 43 -20.53 -9.17 9.50
N GLU A 44 -19.86 -10.29 9.78
CA GLU A 44 -18.47 -10.30 10.22
C GLU A 44 -17.50 -9.91 9.09
N GLU A 45 -17.77 -10.33 7.85
CA GLU A 45 -16.94 -9.98 6.69
C GLU A 45 -17.10 -8.52 6.27
N LYS A 46 -18.21 -7.87 6.60
CA LYS A 46 -18.39 -6.44 6.36
C LYS A 46 -17.40 -5.63 7.19
N LEU A 47 -17.19 -6.02 8.44
CA LEU A 47 -16.32 -5.31 9.36
C LEU A 47 -14.85 -5.66 9.11
N PHE A 48 -14.04 -4.64 8.87
CA PHE A 48 -12.63 -4.79 8.51
C PHE A 48 -11.77 -3.78 9.28
N HIS A 49 -10.72 -4.26 9.93
CA HIS A 49 -9.65 -3.41 10.44
C HIS A 49 -8.66 -3.13 9.32
N PRO A 50 -8.55 -1.88 8.83
CA PRO A 50 -7.60 -1.54 7.79
C PRO A 50 -6.19 -1.54 8.40
N PHE A 51 -5.44 -2.59 8.06
CA PHE A 51 -4.01 -2.67 8.32
C PHE A 51 -3.69 -2.62 9.83
N PHE A 52 -2.86 -1.68 10.30
CA PHE A 52 -2.44 -1.52 11.70
C PHE A 52 -3.34 -0.57 12.51
N ILE A 53 -4.46 -0.10 11.95
CA ILE A 53 -5.34 0.87 12.61
C ILE A 53 -6.50 0.12 13.29
N ASP A 54 -6.67 0.36 14.59
CA ASP A 54 -7.75 -0.22 15.39
C ASP A 54 -9.10 0.54 15.18
N ILE A 55 -9.56 0.52 13.93
CA ILE A 55 -10.86 1.08 13.52
C ILE A 55 -11.56 0.05 12.64
N LEU A 56 -12.85 -0.19 12.88
CA LEU A 56 -13.66 -1.01 11.99
C LEU A 56 -14.23 -0.15 10.86
N ILE A 57 -14.06 -0.63 9.63
CA ILE A 57 -14.60 -0.02 8.42
C ILE A 57 -15.44 -1.06 7.68
N ASP A 58 -16.56 -0.59 7.13
CA ASP A 58 -17.40 -1.39 6.26
C ASP A 58 -16.72 -1.62 4.91
N THR A 59 -16.46 -2.88 4.59
CA THR A 59 -15.83 -3.33 3.35
C THR A 59 -16.66 -2.98 2.12
N GLU A 60 -17.99 -2.98 2.20
CA GLU A 60 -18.85 -2.55 1.10
C GLU A 60 -18.68 -1.06 0.81
N LEU A 61 -18.49 -0.24 1.85
CA LEU A 61 -18.22 1.18 1.70
C LEU A 61 -16.86 1.39 1.04
N ILE A 62 -15.83 0.64 1.45
CA ILE A 62 -14.51 0.66 0.80
C ILE A 62 -14.67 0.29 -0.68
N TYR A 63 -15.27 -0.86 -0.98
CA TYR A 63 -15.51 -1.32 -2.36
C TYR A 63 -16.25 -0.29 -3.22
N LYS A 64 -17.37 0.25 -2.73
CA LYS A 64 -18.13 1.32 -3.41
C LYS A 64 -17.25 2.53 -3.67
N THR A 65 -16.46 2.95 -2.68
CA THR A 65 -15.53 4.08 -2.80
C THR A 65 -14.45 3.81 -3.84
N MET A 66 -13.83 2.63 -3.84
CA MET A 66 -12.82 2.23 -4.83
C MET A 66 -13.40 2.28 -6.25
N LYS A 67 -14.61 1.75 -6.42
CA LYS A 67 -15.33 1.73 -7.70
C LYS A 67 -15.73 3.13 -8.18
N THR A 68 -16.27 3.97 -7.29
CA THR A 68 -16.69 5.35 -7.60
C THR A 68 -15.50 6.23 -7.95
N LEU A 69 -14.43 6.15 -7.16
CA LEU A 69 -13.20 6.90 -7.43
C LEU A 69 -12.44 6.34 -8.64
N LYS A 70 -12.81 5.14 -9.11
CA LYS A 70 -12.04 4.34 -10.06
C LYS A 70 -10.59 4.33 -9.64
N ILE A 71 -10.28 3.77 -8.47
CA ILE A 71 -8.90 3.75 -7.97
C ILE A 71 -7.94 3.12 -8.99
N SER A 72 -8.45 2.28 -9.90
CA SER A 72 -7.71 1.80 -11.06
C SER A 72 -7.28 2.83 -12.09
N ARG A 73 -7.95 3.98 -12.23
CA ARG A 73 -7.50 5.09 -13.09
C ARG A 73 -6.12 5.60 -12.68
N PHE A 74 -5.71 5.34 -11.45
CA PHE A 74 -4.42 5.79 -10.94
C PHE A 74 -3.25 4.87 -11.28
N VAL A 75 -3.54 3.59 -11.48
CA VAL A 75 -2.58 2.59 -11.96
C VAL A 75 -2.74 2.28 -13.43
N SER A 76 -3.86 2.65 -14.06
CA SER A 76 -4.21 2.23 -15.42
C SER A 76 -4.18 0.70 -15.60
N GLY A 77 -4.65 -0.06 -14.61
CA GLY A 77 -4.77 -1.52 -14.65
C GLY A 77 -4.08 -2.22 -13.46
N ASN A 78 -3.48 -3.38 -13.72
CA ASN A 78 -2.85 -4.21 -12.69
C ASN A 78 -1.61 -3.52 -12.09
N LEU A 79 -1.36 -3.75 -10.81
CA LEU A 79 -0.22 -3.18 -10.08
C LEU A 79 0.83 -4.24 -9.81
N PHE A 80 2.09 -3.95 -10.11
CA PHE A 80 3.22 -4.75 -9.65
C PHE A 80 3.82 -4.10 -8.40
N THR A 81 3.67 -4.73 -7.25
CA THR A 81 4.27 -4.25 -6.00
C THR A 81 5.57 -4.99 -5.71
N ILE A 82 6.61 -4.23 -5.38
CA ILE A 82 7.98 -4.70 -5.12
C ILE A 82 8.42 -4.13 -3.76
N ILE A 83 8.93 -4.99 -2.89
CA ILE A 83 9.59 -4.59 -1.65
C ILE A 83 11.06 -4.97 -1.78
N LEU A 84 11.93 -3.98 -1.59
CA LEU A 84 13.38 -4.12 -1.61
C LEU A 84 13.96 -4.22 -0.18
N SER A 85 15.15 -4.80 -0.07
CA SER A 85 15.98 -4.78 1.13
C SER A 85 16.32 -3.34 1.56
N LYS A 86 16.86 -3.17 2.76
CA LYS A 86 17.27 -1.85 3.28
C LYS A 86 18.27 -1.15 2.36
N LYS A 87 19.19 -1.93 1.78
CA LYS A 87 20.24 -1.45 0.87
C LYS A 87 19.77 -1.34 -0.59
N GLU A 88 18.53 -1.73 -0.88
CA GLU A 88 17.96 -1.79 -2.23
C GLU A 88 18.70 -2.72 -3.20
N ASP A 89 19.54 -3.60 -2.66
CA ASP A 89 20.36 -4.54 -3.44
C ASP A 89 19.59 -5.81 -3.84
N ARG A 90 18.40 -6.04 -3.27
CA ARG A 90 17.64 -7.28 -3.42
C ARG A 90 16.13 -7.03 -3.33
N VAL A 91 15.36 -7.76 -4.13
CA VAL A 91 13.92 -7.90 -3.93
C VAL A 91 13.67 -8.92 -2.83
N ILE A 92 12.87 -8.55 -1.83
CA ILE A 92 12.60 -9.39 -0.65
C ILE A 92 11.15 -9.89 -0.60
N TRP A 93 10.28 -9.26 -1.38
CA TRP A 93 8.89 -9.65 -1.59
C TRP A 93 8.33 -8.94 -2.82
N ALA A 94 7.41 -9.59 -3.53
CA ALA A 94 6.67 -8.96 -4.61
C ALA A 94 5.30 -9.60 -4.81
N CYS A 95 4.38 -8.85 -5.40
CA CYS A 95 3.10 -9.38 -5.89
C CYS A 95 2.63 -8.64 -7.16
N VAL A 96 1.73 -9.29 -7.88
CA VAL A 96 0.89 -8.64 -8.90
C VAL A 96 -0.54 -8.59 -8.38
N GLU A 97 -1.07 -7.38 -8.24
CA GLU A 97 -2.45 -7.13 -7.83
C GLU A 97 -3.28 -6.89 -9.09
N ARG A 98 -4.28 -7.76 -9.32
CA ARG A 98 -5.17 -7.67 -10.46
C ARG A 98 -6.31 -6.71 -10.17
N GLU A 99 -6.52 -5.82 -11.11
CA GLU A 99 -7.56 -4.81 -11.05
C GLU A 99 -8.64 -5.11 -12.08
N GLU A 100 -9.91 -4.94 -11.68
CA GLU A 100 -11.03 -4.96 -12.59
C GLU A 100 -12.14 -3.98 -12.14
N ASP A 101 -12.63 -3.14 -13.06
CA ASP A 101 -13.71 -2.16 -12.85
C ASP A 101 -13.50 -1.14 -11.71
N GLY A 102 -12.26 -0.71 -11.47
CA GLY A 102 -11.91 0.25 -10.43
C GLY A 102 -11.36 -0.38 -9.14
N VAL A 103 -11.29 -1.70 -9.05
CA VAL A 103 -11.10 -2.42 -7.78
C VAL A 103 -10.09 -3.55 -7.93
N PHE A 104 -9.22 -3.72 -6.93
CA PHE A 104 -8.34 -4.90 -6.86
C PHE A 104 -9.13 -6.11 -6.37
N VAL A 105 -9.07 -7.20 -7.14
CA VAL A 105 -9.87 -8.41 -6.92
C VAL A 105 -9.04 -9.68 -6.78
N SER A 106 -7.73 -9.61 -7.06
CA SER A 106 -6.82 -10.68 -6.67
C SER A 106 -5.40 -10.16 -6.47
N ALA A 107 -4.60 -10.90 -5.72
CA ALA A 107 -3.19 -10.62 -5.54
C ALA A 107 -2.39 -11.92 -5.64
N LYS A 108 -1.45 -11.99 -6.58
CA LYS A 108 -0.57 -13.14 -6.78
C LYS A 108 0.82 -12.82 -6.25
N VAL A 109 1.21 -13.48 -5.16
CA VAL A 109 2.57 -13.38 -4.62
C VAL A 109 3.56 -14.04 -5.57
N LEU A 110 4.70 -13.40 -5.78
CA LEU A 110 5.78 -13.90 -6.62
C LEU A 110 6.96 -14.35 -5.78
N ASP A 111 7.66 -15.36 -6.25
CA ASP A 111 8.88 -15.86 -5.63
C ASP A 111 10.06 -14.93 -5.99
N PRO A 112 10.65 -14.22 -5.01
CA PRO A 112 11.76 -13.29 -5.24
C PRO A 112 13.12 -13.99 -5.39
N THR A 113 13.17 -15.33 -5.34
CA THR A 113 14.42 -16.10 -5.53
C THR A 113 14.70 -16.42 -7.00
N GLN A 114 13.78 -16.06 -7.89
CA GLN A 114 13.89 -16.28 -9.33
C GLN A 114 14.71 -15.16 -10.00
N LYS A 115 15.31 -15.48 -11.16
CA LYS A 115 16.20 -14.58 -11.91
C LYS A 115 15.62 -13.21 -12.27
N TRP A 116 14.30 -13.09 -12.38
CA TRP A 116 13.65 -11.81 -12.66
C TRP A 116 13.89 -10.80 -11.53
N ALA A 117 13.97 -11.28 -10.29
CA ALA A 117 14.12 -10.47 -9.10
C ALA A 117 15.51 -9.82 -9.03
N ASP A 118 16.56 -10.58 -9.37
CA ASP A 118 17.93 -10.06 -9.47
C ASP A 118 18.03 -8.95 -10.50
N LYS A 119 17.47 -9.18 -11.69
CA LYS A 119 17.48 -8.18 -12.76
C LYS A 119 16.76 -6.89 -12.36
N ILE A 120 15.69 -7.02 -11.60
CA ILE A 120 14.91 -5.89 -11.11
C ILE A 120 15.62 -5.16 -9.98
N ALA A 121 16.28 -5.87 -9.06
CA ALA A 121 17.12 -5.25 -8.06
C ALA A 121 18.24 -4.41 -8.71
N GLU A 122 18.92 -4.94 -9.74
CA GLU A 122 19.94 -4.19 -10.49
C GLU A 122 19.39 -2.89 -11.10
N LEU A 123 18.25 -2.98 -11.80
CA LEU A 123 17.63 -1.81 -12.45
C LEU A 123 17.19 -0.77 -11.43
N LEU A 124 16.60 -1.20 -10.31
CA LEU A 124 16.11 -0.30 -9.26
C LEU A 124 17.25 0.31 -8.43
N PHE A 125 18.37 -0.40 -8.27
CA PHE A 125 19.56 0.10 -7.58
C PHE A 125 20.18 1.31 -8.29
N ILE A 126 20.10 1.36 -9.62
CA ILE A 126 20.53 2.51 -10.44
C ILE A 126 19.39 3.50 -10.72
N ASP A 127 18.28 3.43 -9.98
CA ASP A 127 17.08 4.26 -10.09
C ASP A 127 16.40 4.23 -11.48
N ASN A 128 16.59 3.16 -12.26
CA ASN A 128 15.97 2.96 -13.57
C ASN A 128 14.56 2.37 -13.45
N LEU A 129 13.63 3.14 -12.88
CA LEU A 129 12.22 2.75 -12.71
C LEU A 129 11.51 2.43 -14.03
N LYS A 130 11.79 3.19 -15.10
CA LYS A 130 11.21 2.96 -16.43
C LYS A 130 11.63 1.61 -16.99
N GLY A 131 12.93 1.31 -16.97
CA GLY A 131 13.45 0.02 -17.44
C GLY A 131 12.95 -1.15 -16.60
N ALA A 132 12.79 -0.96 -15.28
CA ALA A 132 12.16 -1.95 -14.41
C ALA A 132 10.69 -2.20 -14.80
N TYR A 133 9.92 -1.14 -15.07
CA TYR A 133 8.53 -1.25 -15.52
C TYR A 133 8.41 -1.96 -16.88
N GLU A 134 9.24 -1.59 -17.85
CA GLU A 134 9.25 -2.21 -19.19
C GLU A 134 9.58 -3.70 -19.09
N PHE A 135 10.64 -4.05 -18.35
CA PHE A 135 11.01 -5.44 -18.12
C PHE A 135 9.88 -6.24 -17.45
N LEU A 136 9.28 -5.70 -16.39
CA LEU A 136 8.21 -6.39 -15.66
C LEU A 136 6.95 -6.52 -16.48
N SER A 137 6.60 -5.53 -17.29
CA SER A 137 5.46 -5.60 -18.19
C SER A 137 5.61 -6.77 -19.17
N ASP A 138 6.79 -6.92 -19.78
CA ASP A 138 7.09 -8.05 -20.67
C ASP A 138 7.17 -9.37 -19.91
N TRP A 139 7.74 -9.39 -18.71
CA TRP A 139 7.88 -10.60 -17.90
C TRP A 139 6.53 -11.13 -17.42
N VAL A 140 5.66 -10.27 -16.89
CA VAL A 140 4.31 -10.63 -16.43
C VAL A 140 3.47 -11.21 -17.56
N LYS A 141 3.52 -10.58 -18.74
CA LYS A 141 2.80 -11.05 -19.93
C LYS A 141 3.32 -12.40 -20.42
N ARG A 142 4.64 -12.58 -20.53
CA ARG A 142 5.25 -13.85 -20.97
C ARG A 142 5.01 -15.03 -20.03
N ASN A 143 4.85 -14.75 -18.73
CA ASN A 143 4.60 -15.78 -17.73
C ASN A 143 3.09 -15.95 -17.42
N GLU A 144 2.22 -15.37 -18.26
CA GLU A 144 0.75 -15.50 -18.14
C GLU A 144 0.24 -15.12 -16.73
N ILE A 145 0.91 -14.17 -16.07
CA ILE A 145 0.52 -13.69 -14.74
C ILE A 145 -0.61 -12.66 -14.88
N ALA A 146 -0.48 -11.77 -15.86
CA ALA A 146 -1.51 -10.82 -16.26
C ALA A 146 -1.26 -10.34 -17.70
N GLU A 147 -2.30 -9.86 -18.37
CA GLU A 147 -2.18 -9.37 -19.76
C GLU A 147 -1.35 -8.09 -19.88
N SER A 148 -1.34 -7.27 -18.82
CA SER A 148 -0.55 -6.05 -18.69
C SER A 148 -0.41 -5.65 -17.23
N ILE A 149 0.55 -4.77 -16.92
CA ILE A 149 0.58 -3.98 -15.69
C ILE A 149 0.51 -2.50 -16.06
N GLY A 150 -0.28 -1.75 -15.32
CA GLY A 150 -0.42 -0.32 -15.55
C GLY A 150 0.61 0.51 -14.77
N ALA A 151 1.11 -0.02 -13.64
CA ALA A 151 2.17 0.62 -12.86
C ALA A 151 3.00 -0.39 -12.06
N ILE A 152 4.19 0.05 -11.63
CA ILE A 152 4.95 -0.55 -10.55
C ILE A 152 4.96 0.34 -9.31
N LYS A 153 4.88 -0.28 -8.14
CA LYS A 153 5.07 0.33 -6.82
C LYS A 153 6.30 -0.30 -6.18
N VAL A 154 7.31 0.50 -5.90
CA VAL A 154 8.59 0.05 -5.33
C VAL A 154 8.76 0.66 -3.95
N ALA A 155 8.81 -0.19 -2.92
CA ALA A 155 9.06 0.22 -1.55
C ALA A 155 10.38 -0.34 -1.03
N ASN A 156 11.17 0.48 -0.34
CA ASN A 156 12.25 0.03 0.51
C ASN A 156 11.65 -0.51 1.82
N ILE A 157 12.18 -1.58 2.41
CA ILE A 157 11.69 -2.10 3.69
C ILE A 157 11.66 -1.05 4.83
N MET A 158 12.53 -0.04 4.79
CA MET A 158 12.53 1.07 5.74
C MET A 158 11.24 1.89 5.72
N PHE A 159 10.48 1.86 4.62
CA PHE A 159 9.11 2.39 4.54
C PHE A 159 8.22 1.84 5.67
N PHE A 160 8.30 0.53 5.92
CA PHE A 160 7.49 -0.11 6.96
C PHE A 160 8.06 0.14 8.34
N LYS A 161 9.39 0.31 8.47
CA LYS A 161 10.03 0.62 9.75
C LYS A 161 9.54 1.93 10.33
N THR A 162 9.44 2.99 9.52
CA THR A 162 8.97 4.29 10.03
C THR A 162 7.52 4.24 10.51
N ILE A 163 6.67 3.49 9.80
CA ILE A 163 5.27 3.32 10.20
C ILE A 163 5.17 2.44 11.46
N LYS A 164 5.96 1.36 11.54
CA LYS A 164 6.09 0.53 12.75
C LYS A 164 6.50 1.37 13.95
N ASP A 165 7.51 2.21 13.81
CA ASP A 165 7.98 3.08 14.89
C ASP A 165 6.92 4.07 15.34
N ALA A 166 6.14 4.62 14.40
CA ALA A 166 5.01 5.49 14.73
C ALA A 166 3.93 4.73 15.52
N TRP A 167 3.63 3.50 15.11
CA TRP A 167 2.65 2.63 15.75
C TRP A 167 3.08 2.19 17.15
N GLU A 168 4.35 1.80 17.35
CA GLU A 168 4.87 1.41 18.67
C GLU A 168 4.90 2.61 19.64
N LYS A 169 5.37 3.78 19.17
CA LYS A 169 5.42 5.00 19.98
C LYS A 169 4.06 5.55 20.36
N SER A 170 2.99 5.15 19.68
CA SER A 170 1.62 5.55 19.99
C SER A 170 0.87 4.54 20.87
N SER A 171 1.61 3.70 21.60
CA SER A 171 1.06 2.60 22.39
C SER A 171 0.30 1.61 21.52
N GLU A 172 0.95 1.14 20.45
CA GLU A 172 0.40 0.15 19.51
C GLU A 172 -0.86 0.67 18.80
N GLY A 173 -0.88 1.96 18.44
CA GLY A 173 -2.02 2.60 17.79
C GLY A 173 -3.18 2.97 18.73
N LYS A 174 -3.13 2.60 20.02
CA LYS A 174 -4.20 2.91 20.99
C LYS A 174 -4.36 4.41 21.21
N ASN A 175 -3.28 5.18 21.14
CA ASN A 175 -3.34 6.64 21.15
C ASN A 175 -3.49 7.17 19.73
N LEU A 176 -4.71 7.13 19.19
CA LEU A 176 -4.99 7.50 17.81
C LEU A 176 -4.51 8.93 17.43
N PRO A 177 -4.74 9.99 18.23
CA PRO A 177 -4.23 11.32 17.90
C PRO A 177 -2.70 11.37 17.79
N LEU A 178 -1.99 10.76 18.74
CA LEU A 178 -0.53 10.68 18.70
C LEU A 178 -0.04 9.85 17.51
N PHE A 179 -0.71 8.73 17.26
CA PHE A 179 -0.40 7.86 16.14
C PHE A 179 -0.50 8.61 14.81
N LEU A 180 -1.58 9.36 14.59
CA LEU A 180 -1.77 10.13 13.37
C LEU A 180 -0.67 11.17 13.17
N ILE A 181 -0.23 11.86 14.23
CA ILE A 181 0.89 12.81 14.15
C ILE A 181 2.18 12.10 13.71
N LEU A 182 2.52 11.00 14.38
CA LEU A 182 3.73 10.24 14.10
C LEU A 182 3.70 9.56 12.72
N LEU A 183 2.54 9.09 12.29
CA LEU A 183 2.34 8.51 10.95
C LEU A 183 2.61 9.55 9.88
N LEU A 184 2.13 10.79 10.05
CA LEU A 184 2.41 11.86 9.08
C LEU A 184 3.90 12.19 8.99
N ASP A 185 4.63 12.15 10.10
CA ASP A 185 6.09 12.34 10.11
C ASP A 185 6.82 11.16 9.42
N ALA A 186 6.34 9.93 9.64
CA ALA A 186 6.82 8.74 8.93
C ALA A 186 6.60 8.85 7.41
N VAL A 187 5.39 9.28 6.99
CA VAL A 187 5.04 9.51 5.60
C VAL A 187 5.95 10.56 4.95
N LYS A 188 6.18 11.68 5.64
CA LYS A 188 7.10 12.73 5.19
C LYS A 188 8.51 12.17 5.00
N THR A 189 9.02 11.46 5.99
CA THR A 189 10.35 10.82 5.95
C THR A 189 10.47 9.88 4.76
N ASN A 190 9.46 9.04 4.54
CA ASN A 190 9.43 8.08 3.43
C ASN A 190 9.45 8.77 2.05
N ILE A 191 8.78 9.92 1.89
CA ILE A 191 8.87 10.73 0.66
C ILE A 191 10.27 11.33 0.50
N GLU A 192 10.77 12.00 1.54
CA GLU A 192 12.09 12.67 1.51
C GLU A 192 13.22 11.70 1.22
N LYS A 193 13.12 10.48 1.75
CA LYS A 193 14.08 9.39 1.51
C LYS A 193 13.80 8.58 0.25
N ARG A 194 12.72 8.88 -0.49
CA ARG A 194 12.26 8.13 -1.67
C ARG A 194 12.13 6.62 -1.40
N TRP A 195 11.75 6.25 -0.17
CA TRP A 195 11.53 4.86 0.23
C TRP A 195 10.25 4.25 -0.34
N ILE A 196 9.42 5.06 -0.99
CA ILE A 196 8.35 4.59 -1.85
C ILE A 196 8.40 5.35 -3.16
N ARG A 197 8.35 4.61 -4.27
CA ARG A 197 8.46 5.13 -5.64
C ARG A 197 7.45 4.42 -6.53
N PHE A 198 7.02 5.10 -7.57
CA PHE A 198 6.03 4.58 -8.52
C PHE A 198 6.47 4.88 -9.93
N TYR A 199 6.09 4.01 -10.85
CA TYR A 199 6.21 4.28 -12.28
C TYR A 199 5.00 3.71 -13.03
N PRO A 200 4.32 4.47 -13.90
CA PRO A 200 4.50 5.90 -14.16
C PRO A 200 4.41 6.78 -12.91
N ASP A 201 5.01 7.97 -12.93
CA ASP A 201 5.15 8.79 -11.73
C ASP A 201 3.78 9.16 -11.14
N VAL A 202 3.75 9.15 -9.81
CA VAL A 202 2.58 9.37 -9.00
C VAL A 202 2.90 10.54 -8.08
N PRO A 203 2.20 11.67 -8.19
CA PRO A 203 2.49 12.85 -7.37
C PRO A 203 2.00 12.69 -5.92
N LEU A 204 2.54 11.72 -5.20
CA LEU A 204 2.25 11.41 -3.78
C LEU A 204 2.56 12.59 -2.89
N ALA A 205 3.68 13.27 -3.15
CA ALA A 205 4.08 14.45 -2.40
C ALA A 205 3.01 15.56 -2.50
N LYS A 206 2.37 15.70 -3.66
CA LYS A 206 1.28 16.67 -3.89
C LYS A 206 0.00 16.26 -3.19
N ILE A 207 -0.36 14.97 -3.22
CA ILE A 207 -1.51 14.41 -2.51
C ILE A 207 -1.36 14.56 -1.00
N ILE A 208 -0.17 14.31 -0.49
CA ILE A 208 0.16 14.41 0.93
C ILE A 208 0.25 15.87 1.36
N SER A 209 0.87 16.76 0.58
CA SER A 209 0.90 18.19 0.91
C SER A 209 -0.49 18.81 0.93
N LEU A 210 -1.42 18.32 0.11
CA LEU A 210 -2.83 18.76 0.11
C LEU A 210 -3.60 18.26 1.33
N SER A 211 -3.39 17.01 1.73
CA SER A 211 -4.13 16.37 2.84
C SER A 211 -3.54 16.65 4.23
N TYR A 212 -2.24 16.94 4.32
CA TYR A 212 -1.51 17.14 5.57
C TYR A 212 -2.00 18.34 6.42
N PRO A 213 -2.24 19.56 5.87
CA PRO A 213 -2.72 20.69 6.66
C PRO A 213 -4.12 20.45 7.24
N LEU A 214 -5.02 19.86 6.43
CA LEU A 214 -6.37 19.47 6.82
C LEU A 214 -6.34 18.45 7.96
N LEU A 215 -5.49 17.43 7.86
CA LEU A 215 -5.33 16.41 8.88
C LEU A 215 -4.74 16.97 10.18
N LYS A 216 -3.68 17.77 10.08
CA LYS A 216 -3.01 18.36 11.26
C LYS A 216 -3.89 19.34 12.02
N HIS A 217 -4.74 20.11 11.33
CA HIS A 217 -5.73 20.96 11.99
C HIS A 217 -6.86 20.17 12.63
N THR A 218 -7.34 19.11 11.96
CA THR A 218 -8.47 18.32 12.46
C THR A 218 -8.07 17.46 13.65
N VAL A 219 -6.88 16.83 13.64
CA VAL A 219 -6.38 16.01 14.76
C VAL A 219 -6.18 16.85 16.04
N LYS A 220 -5.88 18.14 15.91
CA LYS A 220 -5.81 19.07 17.05
C LYS A 220 -7.19 19.40 17.67
N LEU A 221 -8.28 19.18 16.92
CA LEU A 221 -9.64 19.50 17.33
C LEU A 221 -10.42 18.29 17.88
N VAL A 222 -9.96 17.07 17.61
CA VAL A 222 -10.62 15.84 18.06
C VAL A 222 -10.15 15.50 19.48
N LYS A 223 -11.03 15.71 20.47
CA LYS A 223 -10.90 15.09 21.80
C LYS A 223 -11.04 13.57 21.68
N PRO A 224 -10.41 12.79 22.57
CA PRO A 224 -10.46 11.33 22.55
C PRO A 224 -11.83 10.84 23.02
N ALA A 225 -12.84 10.98 22.17
CA ALA A 225 -14.12 10.34 22.33
C ALA A 225 -14.22 9.27 21.26
N SER A 226 -14.04 8.03 21.72
CA SER A 226 -14.51 6.82 21.06
C SER A 226 -15.91 7.02 20.48
N TYR A 227 -16.13 6.42 19.31
CA TYR A 227 -17.33 6.43 18.47
C TYR A 227 -17.49 7.61 17.48
N LEU A 228 -17.51 7.22 16.21
CA LEU A 228 -17.96 7.99 15.04
C LEU A 228 -17.08 9.18 14.63
N LEU A 229 -15.92 8.88 14.05
CA LEU A 229 -15.34 9.79 13.06
C LEU A 229 -16.29 9.80 11.84
N SER A 230 -16.97 10.92 11.63
CA SER A 230 -17.88 11.08 10.49
C SER A 230 -17.19 10.76 9.16
N VAL A 231 -17.96 10.13 8.27
CA VAL A 231 -17.53 9.53 6.99
C VAL A 231 -16.59 10.44 6.21
N LYS A 232 -16.74 11.77 6.22
CA LYS A 232 -15.85 12.70 5.48
C LYS A 232 -14.39 12.72 5.96
N TYR A 233 -14.13 12.57 7.25
CA TYR A 233 -12.77 12.65 7.81
C TYR A 233 -12.03 11.35 7.63
N ILE A 234 -12.69 10.21 7.89
CA ILE A 234 -12.19 8.88 7.54
C ILE A 234 -11.98 8.81 6.03
N ASP A 235 -12.90 9.30 5.21
CA ASP A 235 -12.78 9.25 3.75
C ASP A 235 -11.59 10.07 3.24
N SER A 236 -11.26 11.21 3.84
CA SER A 236 -10.05 11.98 3.48
C SER A 236 -8.76 11.28 3.95
N LEU A 237 -8.78 10.64 5.12
CA LEU A 237 -7.66 9.88 5.67
C LEU A 237 -7.42 8.60 4.89
N LEU A 238 -8.48 7.83 4.60
CA LEU A 238 -8.47 6.68 3.72
C LEU A 238 -8.06 7.08 2.32
N LYS A 239 -8.54 8.21 1.77
CA LYS A 239 -8.07 8.70 0.47
C LYS A 239 -6.59 9.03 0.50
N ALA A 240 -6.09 9.74 1.50
CA ALA A 240 -4.66 10.06 1.60
C ALA A 240 -3.81 8.79 1.79
N TYR A 241 -4.27 7.88 2.64
CA TYR A 241 -3.61 6.65 3.03
C TYR A 241 -3.63 5.59 1.91
N TYR A 242 -4.79 5.37 1.27
CA TYR A 242 -4.90 4.55 0.07
C TYR A 242 -4.28 5.22 -1.14
N SER A 243 -4.25 6.55 -1.29
CA SER A 243 -3.45 7.20 -2.36
C SER A 243 -1.93 7.11 -2.11
N TYR A 244 -1.53 6.80 -0.88
CA TYR A 244 -0.14 6.61 -0.50
C TYR A 244 0.30 5.15 -0.60
N LEU A 245 -0.62 4.20 -0.35
CA LEU A 245 -0.41 2.77 -0.49
C LEU A 245 -0.82 2.20 -1.86
N LEU A 246 -1.71 2.90 -2.55
CA LEU A 246 -2.14 2.64 -3.92
C LEU A 246 -1.69 3.84 -4.76
N PRO A 247 -1.13 3.59 -5.95
CA PRO A 247 -0.68 4.64 -6.87
C PRO A 247 -1.85 5.61 -7.10
N ALA A 248 -1.60 6.92 -7.15
CA ALA A 248 -2.57 7.99 -7.33
C ALA A 248 -2.07 9.05 -8.35
N LYS A 249 -2.36 8.87 -9.64
CA LYS A 249 -2.02 9.86 -10.67
C LYS A 249 -2.86 11.13 -10.48
N ILE A 250 -2.23 12.29 -10.28
CA ILE A 250 -2.89 13.59 -10.41
C ILE A 250 -2.73 14.03 -11.87
N GLU A 251 -3.84 14.12 -12.59
CA GLU A 251 -3.90 14.90 -13.83
C GLU A 251 -3.69 16.38 -13.47
N VAL A 252 -2.72 17.04 -14.12
CA VAL A 252 -2.58 18.50 -14.11
C VAL A 252 -3.55 19.06 -15.14
#